data_AF-A0A3N7A9E2-F1
#
_entry.id   AF-A0A3N7A9E2-F1
#
_cell.length_a   1.000
_cell.length_b   1.000
_cell.length_c   1.000
_cell.angle_alpha   90.00
_cell.angle_beta   90.00
_cell.angle_gamma   90.00
#
_symmetry.space_group_name_H-M   'P 1'
#
loop_
_entity.id
_entity.type
_entity.pdbx_description
1 polymer ?
#
loop_
_entity_poly.entity_id
_entity_poly.type
_entity_poly.pdbx_seq_one_letter_code
_entity_poly.pdbx_strand_id
1 'polypeptide(L)'
;MKKKHIYTLLQIIIFMGLGIALIYWRYKEMSPENKLAMTASLANIKWWVIAPITVVGFLSHYFRALRWKILLKTVDINPSTANTTFAVLIGYMANTVVPRLGEVAKCTILAKYEKTAPEKAIGTIIR
;
A
#
# COMPACT_ATOMS: atom_id res chain seq x y z
N MET A 1 -21.51 -0.40 -21.93
CA MET A 1 -20.24 -0.39 -21.16
C MET A 1 -19.17 -1.15 -21.93
N LYS A 2 -17.93 -0.61 -22.06
CA LYS A 2 -16.82 -1.33 -22.69
C LYS A 2 -16.53 -2.63 -21.92
N LYS A 3 -16.22 -3.75 -22.60
CA LYS A 3 -15.93 -5.07 -21.98
C LYS A 3 -14.96 -4.98 -20.79
N LYS A 4 -13.95 -4.12 -20.89
CA LYS A 4 -12.97 -3.84 -19.82
C LYS A 4 -13.61 -3.39 -18.50
N HIS A 5 -14.64 -2.53 -18.54
CA HIS A 5 -15.31 -2.05 -17.32
C HIS A 5 -16.16 -3.12 -16.64
N ILE A 6 -16.74 -4.04 -17.42
CA ILE A 6 -17.52 -5.17 -16.87
C ILE A 6 -16.60 -6.11 -16.10
N TYR A 7 -15.45 -6.46 -16.67
CA TYR A 7 -14.46 -7.30 -15.96
C TYR A 7 -13.96 -6.63 -14.68
N THR A 8 -13.69 -5.33 -14.70
CA THR A 8 -13.28 -4.60 -13.49
C THR A 8 -14.37 -4.58 -12.42
N LEU A 9 -15.63 -4.33 -12.79
CA LEU A 9 -16.76 -4.36 -11.86
C LEU A 9 -16.95 -5.76 -11.24
N LEU A 10 -16.90 -6.79 -12.06
CA LEU A 10 -17.03 -8.17 -11.61
C LEU A 10 -15.88 -8.56 -10.66
N GLN A 11 -14.66 -8.16 -10.98
CA GLN A 11 -13.50 -8.33 -10.10
C GLN A 11 -13.71 -7.64 -8.75
N ILE A 12 -14.16 -6.38 -8.73
CA ILE A 12 -14.44 -5.64 -7.50
C ILE A 12 -15.48 -6.35 -6.65
N ILE A 13 -16.58 -6.80 -7.26
CA ILE A 13 -17.67 -7.49 -6.55
C ILE A 13 -17.18 -8.80 -5.95
N ILE A 14 -16.40 -9.60 -6.71
CA ILE A 14 -15.86 -10.87 -6.21
C ILE A 14 -14.93 -10.65 -5.02
N PHE A 15 -13.94 -9.76 -5.15
CA PHE A 15 -12.97 -9.51 -4.07
C PHE A 15 -13.63 -8.88 -2.83
N MET A 16 -14.57 -7.96 -3.03
CA MET A 16 -15.30 -7.34 -1.92
C MET A 16 -16.24 -8.34 -1.25
N GLY A 17 -16.94 -9.16 -2.03
CA GLY A 17 -17.81 -10.23 -1.51
C GLY A 17 -17.02 -11.26 -0.71
N LEU A 18 -15.85 -11.68 -1.21
CA LEU A 18 -14.95 -12.56 -0.47
C LEU A 18 -14.49 -11.94 0.85
N GLY A 19 -14.09 -10.66 0.84
CA GLY A 19 -13.69 -9.96 2.05
C GLY A 19 -14.79 -9.91 3.11
N ILE A 20 -16.02 -9.56 2.71
CA ILE A 20 -17.18 -9.52 3.61
C ILE A 20 -17.52 -10.92 4.13
N ALA A 21 -17.48 -11.94 3.27
CA ALA A 21 -17.74 -13.32 3.65
C ALA A 21 -16.75 -13.83 4.70
N LEU A 22 -15.46 -13.53 4.54
CA LEU A 22 -14.42 -13.90 5.50
C LEU A 22 -14.61 -13.19 6.85
N ILE A 23 -14.93 -11.89 6.85
CA ILE A 23 -15.21 -11.13 8.08
C ILE A 23 -16.43 -11.71 8.80
N TYR A 24 -17.51 -11.98 8.06
CA TYR A 24 -18.73 -12.56 8.62
C TYR A 24 -18.50 -13.95 9.20
N TRP A 25 -17.79 -14.81 8.47
CA TRP A 25 -17.42 -16.14 8.95
C TRP A 25 -16.63 -16.05 10.25
N ARG A 26 -15.61 -15.18 10.29
CA ARG A 26 -14.77 -15.03 11.48
C ARG A 26 -15.53 -14.45 12.68
N TYR A 27 -16.47 -13.54 12.45
CA TYR A 27 -17.36 -12.99 13.48
C TYR A 27 -18.32 -14.03 14.03
N LYS A 28 -18.87 -14.90 13.17
CA LYS A 28 -19.78 -15.98 13.59
C LYS A 28 -19.09 -16.94 14.56
N GLU A 29 -17.84 -17.29 14.30
CA GLU A 29 -17.03 -18.19 15.13
C GLU A 29 -16.53 -17.58 16.46
N MET A 30 -16.68 -16.27 16.69
CA MET A 30 -16.31 -15.66 17.97
C MET A 30 -17.27 -16.06 19.09
N SER A 31 -16.70 -16.37 20.26
CA SER A 31 -17.46 -16.62 21.48
C SER A 31 -18.24 -15.36 21.95
N PRO A 32 -19.30 -15.51 22.74
CA PRO A 32 -20.06 -14.39 23.27
C PRO A 32 -19.21 -13.39 24.06
N GLU A 33 -18.24 -13.88 24.84
CA GLU A 33 -17.33 -13.03 25.65
C GLU A 33 -16.45 -12.17 24.74
N ASN A 34 -15.92 -12.74 23.67
CA ASN A 34 -15.08 -12.03 22.71
C ASN A 34 -15.86 -10.95 21.94
N LYS A 35 -17.14 -11.20 21.64
CA LYS A 35 -18.03 -10.21 21.01
C LYS A 35 -18.28 -9.03 21.93
N LEU A 36 -18.54 -9.29 23.22
CA LEU A 36 -18.69 -8.25 24.25
C LEU A 36 -17.40 -7.45 24.47
N ALA A 37 -16.25 -8.13 24.52
CA ALA A 37 -14.95 -7.47 24.66
C ALA A 37 -14.65 -6.58 23.45
N MET A 38 -14.99 -7.02 22.24
CA MET A 38 -14.83 -6.23 21.01
C MET A 38 -15.69 -4.96 21.04
N THR A 39 -16.98 -5.06 21.38
CA THR A 39 -17.86 -3.88 21.43
C THR A 39 -17.47 -2.90 22.54
N ALA A 40 -17.06 -3.40 23.71
CA ALA A 40 -16.54 -2.57 24.80
C ALA A 40 -15.23 -1.86 24.41
N SER A 41 -14.35 -2.53 23.65
CA SER A 41 -13.10 -1.94 23.15
C SER A 41 -13.35 -0.82 22.15
N LEU A 42 -14.35 -0.96 21.27
CA LEU A 42 -14.74 0.07 20.29
C LEU A 42 -15.21 1.37 20.98
N ALA A 43 -15.93 1.25 22.11
CA ALA A 43 -16.40 2.40 22.88
C ALA A 43 -15.25 3.21 23.52
N ASN A 44 -14.10 2.58 23.75
CA ASN A 44 -12.94 3.18 24.42
C ASN A 44 -11.83 3.59 23.43
N ILE A 45 -12.10 3.63 22.13
CA ILE A 45 -11.11 4.02 21.13
C ILE A 45 -10.70 5.49 21.32
N LYS A 46 -9.40 5.70 21.54
CA LYS A 46 -8.79 7.03 21.56
C LYS A 46 -8.53 7.49 20.13
N TRP A 47 -9.56 8.02 19.47
CA TRP A 47 -9.50 8.47 18.08
C TRP A 47 -8.36 9.46 17.78
N TRP A 48 -7.98 10.28 18.76
CA TRP A 48 -6.87 11.24 18.62
C TRP A 48 -5.52 10.56 18.35
N VAL A 49 -5.34 9.29 18.75
CA VAL A 49 -4.09 8.52 18.56
C VAL A 49 -3.88 8.14 17.09
N ILE A 50 -4.92 8.13 16.27
CA ILE A 50 -4.81 7.84 14.84
C ILE A 50 -3.95 8.90 14.14
N ALA A 51 -4.12 10.18 14.50
CA ALA A 51 -3.37 11.28 13.89
C ALA A 51 -1.84 11.13 14.03
N PRO A 52 -1.25 10.98 15.24
CA PRO A 52 0.20 10.80 15.36
C PRO A 52 0.69 9.49 14.73
N ILE A 53 -0.09 8.40 14.79
CA ILE A 53 0.29 7.13 14.12
C ILE A 53 0.39 7.33 12.61
N THR A 54 -0.62 7.96 11.99
CA THR A 54 -0.62 8.21 10.54
C THR A 54 0.51 9.16 10.16
N VAL A 55 0.77 10.21 10.94
CA VAL A 55 1.86 11.16 10.67
C VAL A 55 3.23 10.48 10.75
N VAL A 56 3.51 9.75 11.83
CA VAL A 56 4.80 9.05 11.99
C VAL A 56 4.97 7.96 10.93
N GLY A 57 3.90 7.20 10.65
CA GLY A 57 3.89 6.19 9.59
C GLY A 57 4.18 6.78 8.22
N PHE A 58 3.51 7.88 7.87
CA PHE A 58 3.75 8.59 6.61
C PHE A 58 5.18 9.14 6.54
N LEU A 59 5.67 9.80 7.59
CA LEU A 59 7.02 10.34 7.66
C LEU A 59 8.08 9.24 7.48
N SER A 60 7.88 8.07 8.06
CA SER A 60 8.75 6.90 7.84
C SER A 60 8.87 6.53 6.36
N HIS A 61 7.74 6.46 5.64
CA HIS A 61 7.74 6.19 4.20
C HIS A 61 8.31 7.34 3.38
N TYR A 62 8.05 8.59 3.79
CA TYR A 62 8.57 9.79 3.15
C TYR A 62 10.10 9.85 3.21
N PHE A 63 10.70 9.60 4.38
CA PHE A 63 12.17 9.56 4.51
C PHE A 63 12.80 8.43 3.69
N ARG A 64 12.14 7.27 3.60
CA ARG A 64 12.58 6.18 2.71
C ARG A 64 12.55 6.59 1.24
N ALA A 65 11.54 7.34 0.83
CA ALA A 65 11.45 7.88 -0.52
C ALA A 65 12.55 8.92 -0.80
N LEU A 66 12.84 9.82 0.14
CA LEU A 66 13.95 10.77 0.01
C LEU A 66 15.30 10.05 -0.13
N ARG A 67 15.56 9.03 0.69
CA ARG A 67 16.78 8.22 0.58
C ARG A 67 16.89 7.56 -0.79
N TRP A 68 15.79 6.99 -1.30
CA TRP A 68 15.78 6.38 -2.63
C TRP A 68 15.96 7.41 -3.75
N LYS A 69 15.38 8.61 -3.61
CA LYS A 69 15.61 9.73 -4.55
C LYS A 69 17.09 10.11 -4.67
N ILE A 70 17.82 10.12 -3.55
CA ILE A 70 19.27 10.38 -3.55
C ILE A 70 20.00 9.30 -4.35
N LEU A 71 19.62 8.03 -4.20
CA LEU A 71 20.19 6.93 -4.98
C LEU A 71 19.85 7.04 -6.48
N LEU A 72 18.63 7.47 -6.82
CA LEU A 72 18.23 7.65 -8.23
C LEU A 72 19.03 8.77 -8.91
N LYS A 73 19.45 9.78 -8.15
CA LYS A 73 20.31 10.86 -8.67
C LYS A 73 21.67 10.35 -9.14
N THR A 74 22.20 9.26 -8.58
CA THR A 74 23.50 8.71 -9.02
C THR A 74 23.43 8.02 -10.37
N VAL A 75 22.22 7.67 -10.85
CA VAL A 75 21.96 7.06 -12.16
C VAL A 75 21.27 8.03 -13.14
N ASP A 76 21.39 9.34 -12.88
CA ASP A 76 20.82 10.43 -13.69
C ASP A 76 19.28 10.39 -13.81
N ILE A 77 18.60 9.88 -12.78
CA ILE A 77 17.13 9.94 -12.67
C ILE A 77 16.79 10.96 -11.57
N ASN A 78 16.12 12.05 -11.96
CA ASN A 78 15.73 13.13 -11.04
C ASN A 78 14.20 13.19 -10.87
N PRO A 79 13.58 12.23 -10.17
CA PRO A 79 12.13 12.18 -10.02
C PRO A 79 11.64 13.27 -9.06
N SER A 80 10.35 13.63 -9.18
CA SER A 80 9.73 14.49 -8.18
C SER A 80 9.61 13.76 -6.83
N THR A 81 9.78 14.49 -5.72
CA THR A 81 9.66 13.89 -4.37
C THR A 81 8.29 13.27 -4.13
N ALA A 82 7.23 13.87 -4.70
CA ALA A 82 5.87 13.35 -4.64
C ALA A 82 5.78 11.99 -5.35
N ASN A 83 6.25 11.88 -6.59
CA ASN A 83 6.21 10.64 -7.35
C ASN A 83 7.03 9.53 -6.68
N THR A 84 8.21 9.85 -6.14
CA THR A 84 9.02 8.87 -5.39
C THR A 84 8.31 8.40 -4.12
N THR A 85 7.63 9.31 -3.41
CA THR A 85 6.88 8.97 -2.19
C THR A 85 5.71 8.05 -2.51
N PHE A 86 4.91 8.36 -3.53
CA PHE A 86 3.80 7.51 -3.96
C PHE A 86 4.28 6.15 -4.49
N ALA A 87 5.38 6.12 -5.26
CA ALA A 87 5.97 4.86 -5.72
C ALA A 87 6.40 3.96 -4.55
N VAL A 88 7.00 4.54 -3.50
CA VAL A 88 7.35 3.80 -2.27
C VAL A 88 6.12 3.31 -1.54
N LEU A 89 5.09 4.15 -1.35
CA LEU A 89 3.84 3.74 -0.70
C LEU A 89 3.17 2.57 -1.43
N ILE A 90 3.07 2.64 -2.76
CA ILE A 90 2.48 1.55 -3.56
C ILE A 90 3.38 0.30 -3.51
N GLY A 91 4.70 0.46 -3.47
CA GLY A 91 5.63 -0.64 -3.24
C GLY A 91 5.38 -1.35 -1.89
N TYR A 92 5.18 -0.59 -0.81
CA TYR A 92 4.84 -1.18 0.49
C TYR A 92 3.48 -1.89 0.47
N MET A 93 2.48 -1.33 -0.22
CA MET A 93 1.18 -2.01 -0.41
C MET A 93 1.33 -3.31 -1.22
N ALA A 94 2.17 -3.34 -2.24
CA ALA A 94 2.41 -4.56 -3.01
C ALA A 94 3.10 -5.65 -2.15
N ASN A 95 3.99 -5.25 -1.24
CA ASN A 95 4.65 -6.17 -0.31
C ASN A 95 3.69 -6.82 0.70
N THR A 96 2.53 -6.22 1.02
CA THR A 96 1.55 -6.86 1.91
C THR A 96 0.74 -7.95 1.21
N VAL A 97 0.65 -7.91 -0.12
CA VAL A 97 -0.05 -8.93 -0.93
C VAL A 97 0.91 -10.06 -1.29
N VAL A 98 2.09 -9.72 -1.83
CA VAL A 98 3.11 -10.69 -2.23
C VAL A 98 4.47 -10.22 -1.71
N PRO A 99 5.19 -11.04 -0.91
CA PRO A 99 6.51 -10.69 -0.43
C PRO A 99 7.44 -10.34 -1.60
N ARG A 100 8.18 -9.22 -1.47
CA ARG A 100 9.18 -8.72 -2.45
C ARG A 100 8.60 -8.12 -3.75
N LEU A 101 7.29 -8.16 -3.97
CA LEU A 101 6.67 -7.54 -5.16
C LEU A 101 6.80 -6.01 -5.16
N GLY A 102 6.96 -5.41 -4.00
CA GLY A 102 7.07 -3.96 -3.82
C GLY A 102 8.26 -3.33 -4.52
N GLU A 103 9.35 -4.07 -4.69
CA GLU A 103 10.54 -3.60 -5.38
C GLU A 103 10.31 -3.45 -6.89
N VAL A 104 9.57 -4.39 -7.48
CA VAL A 104 9.16 -4.30 -8.88
C VAL A 104 8.12 -3.21 -9.06
N ALA A 105 7.09 -3.21 -8.20
CA ALA A 105 5.98 -2.26 -8.29
C ALA A 105 6.44 -0.80 -8.20
N LYS A 106 7.31 -0.44 -7.24
CA LYS A 106 7.81 0.93 -7.09
C LYS A 106 8.59 1.39 -8.33
N CYS A 107 9.41 0.52 -8.93
CA CYS A 107 10.21 0.86 -10.10
C CYS A 107 9.34 0.98 -11.36
N THR A 108 8.40 0.06 -11.58
CA THR A 108 7.47 0.12 -12.71
C THR A 108 6.60 1.38 -12.67
N ILE A 109 6.10 1.73 -11.49
CA ILE A 109 5.26 2.93 -11.32
C ILE A 109 6.09 4.19 -11.54
N LEU A 110 7.26 4.29 -10.92
CA LEU A 110 8.11 5.47 -11.10
C LEU A 110 8.51 5.66 -12.57
N ALA A 111 8.90 4.58 -13.25
CA ALA A 111 9.24 4.60 -14.67
C ALA A 111 8.07 5.08 -15.55
N LYS A 112 6.84 4.66 -15.22
CA LYS A 112 5.63 5.10 -15.93
C LYS A 112 5.36 6.59 -15.76
N TYR A 113 5.53 7.15 -14.55
CA TYR A 113 5.23 8.56 -14.26
C TYR A 113 6.33 9.51 -14.71
N GLU A 114 7.60 9.12 -14.59
CA GLU A 114 8.75 9.95 -14.97
C GLU A 114 9.19 9.74 -16.44
N LYS A 115 8.50 8.86 -17.18
CA LYS A 115 8.82 8.49 -18.58
C LYS A 115 10.27 8.01 -18.77
N THR A 116 10.83 7.38 -17.74
CA THR A 116 12.20 6.84 -17.74
C THR A 116 12.18 5.33 -17.93
N ALA A 117 13.25 4.77 -18.50
CA ALA A 117 13.41 3.32 -18.68
C ALA A 117 13.41 2.58 -17.32
N PRO A 118 12.53 1.58 -17.09
CA PRO A 118 12.47 0.82 -15.83
C PRO A 118 13.79 0.12 -15.49
N GLU A 119 14.58 -0.27 -16.50
CA GLU A 119 15.83 -1.02 -16.31
C GLU A 119 16.88 -0.19 -15.53
N LYS A 120 16.92 1.13 -15.74
CA LYS A 120 17.84 2.03 -15.00
C LYS A 120 17.47 2.15 -13.51
N ALA A 121 16.17 2.09 -13.19
CA ALA A 121 15.68 2.18 -11.81
C ALA A 121 15.86 0.86 -11.05
N ILE A 122 15.72 -0.28 -11.73
CA ILE A 122 15.91 -1.62 -11.14
C ILE A 122 17.36 -1.83 -10.69
N GLY A 123 18.35 -1.31 -11.44
CA GLY A 123 19.77 -1.37 -11.06
C GLY A 123 20.14 -0.64 -9.77
N THR A 124 19.27 0.26 -9.27
CA THR A 124 19.48 0.98 -8.00
C THR A 124 18.88 0.29 -6.78
N ILE A 125 18.28 -0.89 -6.96
CA ILE A 125 17.75 -1.71 -5.87
C ILE A 125 18.93 -2.36 -5.15
N ILE A 126 19.62 -1.56 -4.33
CA ILE A 126 20.47 -2.10 -3.27
C ILE A 126 19.52 -2.34 -2.09
N ARG A 127 19.40 -3.61 -1.73
CA ARG A 127 18.59 -4.09 -0.60
C ARG A 127 19.03 -3.43 0.70
#